data_AF-A0A2V7YDL1-F1
#
_entry.id   AF-A0A2V7YDL1-F1
#
_cell.length_a   1.000
_cell.length_b   1.000
_cell.length_c   1.000
_cell.angle_alpha   90.00
_cell.angle_beta   90.00
_cell.angle_gamma   90.00
#
_symmetry.space_group_name_H-M   'P 1'
#
loop_
_entity.id
_entity.type
_entity.pdbx_description
1 polymer ?
#
loop_
_entity_poly.entity_id
_entity_poly.type
_entity_poly.pdbx_seq_one_letter_code
_entity_poly.pdbx_strand_id
1 'polypeptide(L)' 'MANIDRGTHDYRREERHLTKVFKALSDGTRQEILRLLEGNQRTVGEIVGNFNLSQPTISRHLSVLKEA' A
#
# COMPACT_ATOMS: atom_id res chain seq x y z
N MET A 1 8.05 -31.33 -28.17
CA MET A 1 7.31 -31.69 -26.94
C MET A 1 7.53 -30.61 -25.88
N ALA A 2 6.45 -29.91 -25.54
CA ALA A 2 6.19 -28.95 -24.46
C ALA A 2 7.34 -28.14 -23.82
N ASN A 3 7.47 -26.87 -24.24
CA ASN A 3 8.03 -25.77 -23.45
C ASN A 3 6.87 -24.92 -22.90
N ILE A 4 6.23 -25.30 -21.78
CA ILE A 4 5.08 -24.55 -21.20
C ILE A 4 5.24 -24.29 -19.69
N ASP A 5 6.42 -24.44 -19.09
CA ASP A 5 6.54 -24.36 -17.62
C ASP A 5 7.03 -22.99 -17.08
N ARG A 6 7.59 -22.13 -17.94
CA ARG A 6 8.18 -20.84 -17.50
C ARG A 6 7.19 -19.67 -17.41
N GLY A 7 6.00 -19.78 -18.02
CA GLY A 7 5.01 -18.69 -18.06
C GLY A 7 4.04 -18.65 -16.87
N THR A 8 3.70 -19.79 -16.27
CA THR A 8 2.64 -19.88 -15.24
C THR A 8 3.06 -19.33 -13.87
N HIS A 9 4.36 -19.30 -13.59
CA HIS A 9 4.90 -18.83 -12.31
C HIS A 9 4.99 -17.30 -12.21
N ASP A 10 5.14 -16.62 -13.35
CA ASP A 10 5.33 -15.17 -13.41
C ASP A 10 3.99 -14.44 -13.22
N TYR A 11 2.93 -14.90 -13.91
CA TYR A 11 1.57 -14.36 -13.71
C TYR A 11 1.10 -14.46 -12.26
N ARG A 12 1.41 -15.55 -11.56
CA ARG A 12 1.02 -15.69 -10.15
C ARG A 12 1.78 -14.71 -9.24
N ARG A 13 2.99 -14.28 -9.61
CA ARG A 13 3.72 -13.24 -8.85
C ARG A 13 3.10 -11.88 -9.09
N GLU A 14 2.83 -11.54 -10.35
CA GLU A 14 2.20 -10.28 -10.73
C GLU A 14 0.78 -10.14 -10.15
N GLU A 15 -0.04 -11.19 -10.23
CA GLU A 15 -1.37 -11.25 -9.62
C GLU A 15 -1.32 -11.01 -8.09
N ARG A 16 -0.36 -11.65 -7.40
CA ARG A 16 -0.17 -11.44 -5.95
C ARG A 16 0.27 -10.02 -5.64
N HIS A 17 1.09 -9.39 -6.48
CA HIS A 17 1.50 -8.01 -6.29
C HIS A 17 0.34 -7.04 -6.51
N LEU A 18 -0.39 -7.17 -7.62
CA LEU A 18 -1.61 -6.38 -7.87
C LEU A 18 -2.63 -6.54 -6.75
N THR A 19 -2.84 -7.76 -6.26
CA THR A 19 -3.70 -8.01 -5.10
C THR A 19 -3.24 -7.25 -3.85
N LYS A 20 -1.93 -7.16 -3.59
CA LYS A 20 -1.39 -6.37 -2.47
C LYS A 20 -1.64 -4.87 -2.67
N VAL A 21 -1.35 -4.34 -3.85
CA VAL A 21 -1.58 -2.93 -4.20
C VAL A 21 -3.06 -2.57 -4.03
N PHE A 22 -3.98 -3.34 -4.62
CA PHE A 22 -5.41 -3.04 -4.50
C PHE A 22 -5.93 -3.16 -3.07
N LYS A 23 -5.44 -4.13 -2.27
CA LYS A 23 -5.76 -4.21 -0.84
C LYS A 23 -5.21 -3.02 -0.05
N ALA A 24 -4.02 -2.52 -0.39
CA ALA A 24 -3.48 -1.32 0.24
C ALA A 24 -4.32 -0.08 -0.15
N LEU A 25 -4.78 0.00 -1.39
CA LEU A 25 -5.60 1.14 -1.84
C LEU A 25 -7.07 1.07 -1.41
N SER A 26 -7.59 -0.07 -0.99
CA SER A 26 -9.02 -0.23 -0.67
C SER A 26 -9.47 0.38 0.67
N ASP A 27 -8.59 1.03 1.41
CA ASP A 27 -8.84 1.56 2.75
C ASP A 27 -8.83 3.09 2.72
N GLY A 28 -9.93 3.69 3.20
CA GLY A 28 -10.13 5.13 3.13
C GLY A 28 -9.05 5.93 3.88
N THR A 29 -8.55 5.43 5.00
CA THR A 29 -7.47 6.08 5.76
C THR A 29 -6.17 6.08 4.95
N ARG A 30 -5.82 4.95 4.31
CA ARG A 30 -4.64 4.88 3.44
C ARG A 30 -4.76 5.77 2.21
N GLN A 31 -5.93 5.87 1.61
CA GLN A 31 -6.18 6.81 0.50
C GLN A 31 -6.00 8.27 0.95
N GLU A 32 -6.50 8.63 2.14
CA GLU A 32 -6.32 9.98 2.70
C GLU A 32 -4.86 10.28 3.01
N ILE A 33 -4.11 9.31 3.55
CA ILE A 33 -2.66 9.44 3.76
C ILE A 33 -1.95 9.73 2.43
N LEU A 34 -2.30 9.03 1.34
CA LEU A 34 -1.73 9.30 0.02
C LEU A 34 -2.09 10.71 -0.50
N ARG A 35 -3.34 11.16 -0.30
CA ARG A 35 -3.76 12.53 -0.62
C ARG A 35 -2.96 13.59 0.16
N LEU A 36 -2.73 13.37 1.46
CA LEU A 36 -1.93 14.29 2.28
C LEU A 36 -0.47 14.38 1.83
N LEU A 37 0.08 13.29 1.30
CA LEU A 37 1.44 13.20 0.76
C LEU A 37 1.56 13.68 -0.69
N GLU A 38 0.44 13.99 -1.35
CA GLU A 38 0.46 14.51 -2.72
C GLU A 38 1.16 15.87 -2.74
N GLY A 39 2.27 15.94 -3.50
CA GLY A 39 3.03 17.17 -3.72
C GLY A 39 3.92 17.64 -2.56
N ASN A 40 3.90 17.01 -1.37
CA ASN A 40 4.70 17.44 -0.22
C ASN A 40 5.14 16.29 0.69
N GLN A 41 6.37 16.37 1.20
CA GLN A 41 6.82 15.49 2.28
C GLN A 41 6.16 15.91 3.59
N ARG A 42 5.76 14.94 4.41
CA ARG A 42 5.22 15.15 5.76
C ARG A 42 5.82 14.17 6.74
N THR A 43 5.99 14.63 7.97
CA THR A 43 6.33 13.79 9.11
C THR A 43 5.13 12.96 9.57
N VAL A 44 5.40 11.85 10.27
CA VAL A 44 4.33 11.03 10.85
C VAL A 44 3.47 11.84 11.82
N GLY A 45 4.06 12.76 12.59
CA GLY A 45 3.32 13.62 13.51
C GLY A 45 2.32 14.52 12.80
N GLU A 46 2.73 15.15 11.69
CA GLU A 46 1.82 15.97 10.86
C GLU A 46 0.69 15.13 10.27
N ILE A 47 0.97 13.91 9.81
CA ILE A 47 -0.06 13.01 9.29
C ILE A 47 -1.05 12.62 10.40
N VAL A 48 -0.56 12.23 11.58
CA VAL A 48 -1.41 11.86 12.74
C VAL A 48 -2.37 12.98 13.12
N GLY A 49 -1.93 14.24 13.05
CA GLY A 49 -2.79 15.40 13.33
C GLY A 49 -4.03 15.54 12.43
N ASN A 50 -4.10 14.83 11.30
CA ASN A 50 -5.24 14.83 10.37
C ASN A 50 -6.26 13.72 10.66
N PHE A 51 -6.03 12.86 11.66
CA PHE A 51 -6.90 11.73 11.96
C PHE A 51 -7.27 11.66 13.45
N ASN A 52 -8.47 11.15 13.74
CA ASN A 52 -8.83 10.73 15.10
C ASN A 52 -8.34 9.29 15.38
N LEU A 53 -7.05 9.03 15.12
CA LEU A 53 -6.42 7.72 15.24
C LEU A 53 -5.08 7.84 15.97
N SER A 54 -4.66 6.74 16.59
CA SER A 54 -3.37 6.68 17.28
C SER A 54 -2.19 6.70 16.29
N GLN A 55 -1.04 7.22 16.72
CA GLN A 55 0.20 7.17 15.93
C GLN A 55 0.60 5.74 15.53
N PRO A 56 0.55 4.72 16.41
CA PRO A 56 0.80 3.34 15.99
C PRO A 56 -0.12 2.85 14.86
N THR A 57 -1.39 3.24 14.87
CA THR A 57 -2.35 2.91 13.79
C THR A 57 -1.94 3.54 12.47
N ILE A 58 -1.58 4.83 12.47
CA ILE A 58 -1.11 5.53 11.27
C ILE A 58 0.22 4.94 10.77
N SER A 59 1.17 4.65 11.65
CA SER A 59 2.43 3.98 11.28
C SER A 59 2.17 2.62 10.63
N ARG A 60 1.20 1.85 11.13
CA ARG A 60 0.82 0.57 10.50
C ARG A 60 0.24 0.77 9.10
N HIS A 61 -0.60 1.78 8.90
CA HIS A 61 -1.11 2.13 7.56
C HIS A 61 0.02 2.54 6.60
N LEU A 62 0.99 3.32 7.07
CA LEU A 62 2.16 3.71 6.29
C LEU A 62 3.04 2.50 5.92
N SER A 63 3.25 1.55 6.83
CA SER A 63 3.97 0.31 6.52
C SER A 63 3.26 -0.50 5.43
N VAL A 64 1.93 -0.65 5.52
CA VAL A 64 1.14 -1.35 4.50
C VAL A 64 1.25 -0.66 3.14
N LEU A 65 1.20 0.67 3.09
CA LEU A 65 1.41 1.44 1.86
C LEU A 65 2.82 1.24 1.27
N LYS A 66 3.85 1.17 2.12
CA LYS A 66 5.25 0.99 1.71
C LYS A 66 5.55 -0.42 1.20
N GLU A 67 4.88 -1.43 1.73
CA GLU A 67 5.08 -2.85 1.40
C GLU A 67 4.28 -3.34 0.18
N ALA A 68 3.30 -2.54 -0.26
CA ALA A 68 2.41 -2.85 -1.37
C ALA A 68 3.12 -2.66 -2.72
#